data_AF-A0A7J3I2R0-F1
#
_entry.id   AF-A0A7J3I2R0-F1
#
_cell.length_a   1.000
_cell.length_b   1.000
_cell.length_c   1.000
_cell.angle_alpha   90.00
_cell.angle_beta   90.00
_cell.angle_gamma   90.00
#
_symmetry.space_group_name_H-M   'P 1'
#
loop_
_entity.id
_entity.type
_entity.pdbx_description
1 polymer ?
#
loop_
_entity_poly.entity_id
_entity_poly.type
_entity_poly.pdbx_seq_one_letter_code
_entity_poly.pdbx_strand_id
1 'polypeptide(L)'
;MSKYRVRRFFRPAVYRVASICAKAGLSPNHITLASLAVSIIASLLLALGLPVLYGLLVFTSGFLDGVDGALARLTGRVTLRGGLLDSMSDRYSDVAVLLGFAFWK
;
A
#
# COMPACT_ATOMS: atom_id res chain seq x y z
N MET A 1 -9.63 -12.66 -16.36
CA MET A 1 -10.63 -11.57 -16.24
C MET A 1 -11.04 -11.37 -14.78
N SER A 2 -10.28 -10.63 -13.94
CA SER A 2 -10.71 -10.38 -12.54
C SER A 2 -10.08 -9.15 -11.85
N LYS A 3 -8.93 -8.64 -12.32
CA LYS A 3 -8.22 -7.51 -11.66
C LYS A 3 -8.90 -6.12 -11.74
N TYR A 4 -10.01 -5.96 -12.48
CA TYR A 4 -10.56 -4.64 -12.82
C TYR A 4 -11.80 -4.20 -12.02
N ARG A 5 -12.55 -5.10 -11.38
CA ARG A 5 -13.89 -4.74 -10.83
C ARG A 5 -13.82 -4.08 -9.45
N VAL A 6 -12.96 -4.57 -8.56
CA VAL A 6 -12.78 -4.00 -7.19
C VAL A 6 -12.16 -2.61 -7.25
N ARG A 7 -11.18 -2.41 -8.15
CA ARG A 7 -10.53 -1.10 -8.37
C ARG A 7 -11.53 0.02 -8.70
N ARG A 8 -12.65 -0.26 -9.37
CA ARG A 8 -13.61 0.78 -9.78
C ARG A 8 -14.38 1.37 -8.60
N PHE A 9 -14.64 0.56 -7.57
CA PHE A 9 -15.37 1.01 -6.38
C PHE A 9 -14.50 1.87 -5.46
N PHE A 10 -13.25 1.46 -5.24
CA PHE A 10 -12.31 2.22 -4.41
C PHE A 10 -11.61 3.38 -5.15
N ARG A 11 -11.59 3.35 -6.49
CA ARG A 11 -11.00 4.42 -7.32
C ARG A 11 -11.40 5.84 -6.91
N PRO A 12 -12.68 6.20 -6.73
CA PRO A 12 -13.04 7.56 -6.34
C PRO A 12 -12.47 7.97 -4.97
N ALA A 13 -12.43 7.05 -3.99
CA ALA A 13 -11.85 7.32 -2.68
C ALA A 13 -10.33 7.49 -2.77
N VAL A 14 -9.66 6.54 -3.45
CA VAL A 14 -8.21 6.56 -3.72
C VAL A 14 -7.80 7.85 -4.44
N TYR A 15 -8.52 8.25 -5.49
CA TYR A 15 -8.22 9.47 -6.24
C TYR A 15 -8.49 10.75 -5.45
N ARG A 16 -9.47 10.76 -4.53
CA ARG A 16 -9.65 11.90 -3.61
C ARG A 16 -8.44 12.05 -2.70
N VAL A 17 -8.02 10.98 -2.03
CA VAL A 17 -6.84 11.01 -1.15
C VAL A 17 -5.59 11.39 -1.95
N ALA A 18 -5.38 10.77 -3.11
CA ALA A 18 -4.29 11.11 -4.01
C ALA A 18 -4.33 12.57 -4.45
N SER A 19 -5.51 13.15 -4.70
CA SER A 19 -5.62 14.58 -5.05
C SER A 19 -5.26 15.52 -3.89
N ILE A 20 -5.56 15.12 -2.65
CA ILE A 20 -5.16 15.87 -1.45
C ILE A 20 -3.63 15.79 -1.28
N CYS A 21 -3.06 14.59 -1.42
CA CYS A 21 -1.61 14.39 -1.39
C CYS A 21 -0.89 15.16 -2.51
N ALA A 22 -1.48 15.23 -3.70
CA ALA A 22 -0.96 16.01 -4.82
C ALA A 22 -0.94 17.51 -4.51
N LYS A 23 -2.03 18.04 -3.92
CA LYS A 23 -2.10 19.44 -3.46
C LYS A 23 -1.10 19.73 -2.34
N ALA A 24 -0.82 18.76 -1.48
CA ALA A 24 0.19 18.84 -0.44
C ALA A 24 1.64 18.73 -0.96
N GLY A 25 1.84 18.49 -2.27
CA GLY A 25 3.17 18.37 -2.88
C GLY A 25 3.91 17.07 -2.55
N LEU A 26 3.23 16.07 -1.98
CA LEU A 26 3.85 14.80 -1.61
C LEU A 26 4.34 14.04 -2.85
N SER A 27 5.50 13.40 -2.72
CA SER A 27 6.03 12.48 -3.75
C SER A 27 5.39 11.10 -3.60
N PRO A 28 5.04 10.40 -4.70
CA PRO A 28 4.55 9.01 -4.67
C PRO A 28 5.42 8.09 -3.82
N ASN A 29 6.74 8.21 -3.93
CA ASN A 29 7.69 7.37 -3.19
C ASN A 29 7.54 7.44 -1.66
N HIS A 30 7.09 8.57 -1.11
CA HIS A 30 6.86 8.68 0.34
C HIS A 30 5.64 7.84 0.76
N ILE A 31 4.62 7.77 -0.10
CA ILE A 31 3.41 6.98 0.17
C ILE A 31 3.75 5.49 0.03
N THR A 32 4.54 5.10 -0.97
CA THR A 32 5.04 3.71 -1.12
C THR A 32 5.87 3.27 0.08
N LEU A 33 6.75 4.14 0.59
CA LEU A 33 7.54 3.81 1.78
C LEU A 33 6.66 3.70 3.03
N ALA A 34 5.65 4.56 3.15
CA ALA A 34 4.69 4.51 4.25
C ALA A 34 3.81 3.24 4.19
N SER A 35 3.33 2.84 3.01
CA SER A 35 2.55 1.61 2.85
C SER A 35 3.38 0.38 3.23
N LEU A 36 4.64 0.33 2.82
CA LEU A 36 5.59 -0.72 3.20
C LEU A 36 5.81 -0.77 4.71
N ALA A 37 6.09 0.37 5.35
CA ALA A 37 6.29 0.43 6.80
C ALA A 37 5.06 -0.06 7.58
N VAL A 38 3.86 0.33 7.13
CA VAL A 38 2.59 -0.13 7.72
C VAL A 38 2.42 -1.64 7.55
N SER A 39 2.80 -2.21 6.41
CA SER A 39 2.72 -3.65 6.16
C SER A 39 3.64 -4.46 7.08
N ILE A 40 4.86 -3.97 7.33
CA ILE A 40 5.82 -4.56 8.27
C ILE A 40 5.30 -4.47 9.72
N ILE A 41 4.74 -3.32 10.12
CA ILE A 41 4.15 -3.17 11.46
C ILE A 41 2.95 -4.11 11.61
N ALA A 42 2.14 -4.27 10.58
CA ALA A 42 1.01 -5.19 10.58
C ALA A 42 1.47 -6.63 10.81
N SER A 43 2.49 -7.11 10.08
CA SER A 43 2.97 -8.49 10.23
C SER A 43 3.57 -8.75 11.62
N LEU A 44 4.24 -7.76 12.22
CA LEU A 44 4.71 -7.84 13.61
C LEU A 44 3.53 -7.96 14.59
N LEU A 45 2.46 -7.19 14.39
CA LEU A 45 1.24 -7.29 15.21
C LEU A 45 0.55 -8.65 15.07
N LEU A 46 0.58 -9.26 13.88
CA LEU A 46 0.08 -10.62 13.69
C LEU A 46 0.90 -11.63 14.49
N ALA A 47 2.23 -11.53 14.45
CA ALA A 47 3.12 -12.38 15.25
C ALA A 47 2.92 -12.18 16.77
N LEU A 48 2.49 -10.99 17.20
CA LEU A 48 2.11 -10.71 18.60
C LEU A 48 0.70 -11.21 18.98
N GLY A 49 0.00 -11.90 18.07
CA GLY A 49 -1.33 -12.46 18.34
C GLY A 49 -2.47 -11.45 18.24
N LEU A 50 -2.29 -10.34 17.49
CA LEU A 50 -3.31 -9.30 17.30
C LEU A 50 -3.87 -9.31 15.86
N PRO A 51 -4.63 -10.35 15.46
CA PRO A 51 -5.05 -10.54 14.06
C PRO A 51 -6.02 -9.44 13.57
N VAL A 52 -6.81 -8.84 14.46
CA VAL A 52 -7.74 -7.74 14.11
C VAL A 52 -6.97 -6.48 13.70
N LEU A 53 -5.95 -6.11 14.47
CA LEU A 53 -5.07 -4.97 14.16
C LEU A 53 -4.26 -5.23 12.89
N TYR A 54 -3.76 -6.45 12.71
CA TYR A 54 -3.13 -6.88 11.46
C TYR A 54 -4.05 -6.66 10.25
N GLY A 55 -5.29 -7.15 10.31
CA GLY A 55 -6.24 -7.01 9.21
C GLY A 55 -6.53 -5.56 8.85
N LEU A 56 -6.69 -4.70 9.86
CA LEU A 56 -6.90 -3.26 9.67
C LEU A 56 -5.69 -2.59 9.00
N LEU A 57 -4.48 -2.91 9.45
CA LEU A 57 -3.26 -2.29 8.93
C LEU A 57 -2.88 -2.79 7.54
N VAL A 58 -3.03 -4.09 7.25
CA VAL A 58 -2.82 -4.62 5.89
C VAL A 58 -3.81 -4.01 4.90
N PHE A 59 -5.08 -3.88 5.31
CA PHE A 59 -6.07 -3.20 4.49
C PHE A 59 -5.68 -1.73 4.23
N THR A 60 -5.20 -1.04 5.26
CA THR A 60 -4.73 0.35 5.15
C THR A 60 -3.51 0.47 4.25
N SER A 61 -2.53 -0.44 4.38
CA SER A 61 -1.34 -0.50 3.53
C SER A 61 -1.70 -0.68 2.06
N GLY A 62 -2.57 -1.66 1.73
CA GLY A 62 -3.04 -1.87 0.36
C GLY A 62 -3.86 -0.70 -0.20
N PHE A 63 -4.56 0.05 0.67
CA PHE A 63 -5.22 1.28 0.25
C PHE A 63 -4.20 2.39 -0.10
N LEU A 64 -3.15 2.57 0.72
CA LEU A 64 -2.08 3.54 0.49
C LEU A 64 -1.28 3.25 -0.78
N ASP A 65 -1.01 1.98 -1.06
CA ASP A 65 -0.43 1.52 -2.32
C ASP A 65 -1.30 1.91 -3.53
N GLY A 66 -2.62 1.74 -3.43
CA GLY A 66 -3.54 2.28 -4.44
C GLY A 66 -3.43 3.80 -4.63
N VAL A 67 -3.18 4.54 -3.54
CA VAL A 67 -3.05 6.01 -3.53
C VAL A 67 -1.75 6.48 -4.19
N ASP A 68 -0.62 5.81 -3.97
CA ASP A 68 0.64 6.22 -4.57
C ASP A 68 0.63 6.11 -6.11
N GLY A 69 0.01 5.04 -6.63
CA GLY A 69 -0.10 4.79 -8.06
C GLY A 69 -1.10 5.75 -8.70
N ALA A 70 -2.15 6.13 -7.97
CA ALA A 70 -3.05 7.20 -8.39
C ALA A 70 -2.37 8.57 -8.35
N LEU A 71 -1.56 8.85 -7.32
CA LEU A 71 -0.81 10.10 -7.17
C LEU A 71 0.24 10.24 -8.28
N ALA A 72 0.97 9.19 -8.62
CA ALA A 72 1.93 9.18 -9.71
C ALA A 72 1.26 9.52 -11.06
N ARG A 73 0.06 8.98 -11.30
CA ARG A 73 -0.75 9.27 -12.50
C ARG A 73 -1.28 10.71 -12.51
N LEU A 74 -1.77 11.19 -11.36
CA LEU A 74 -2.31 12.55 -11.23
C LEU A 74 -1.23 13.63 -11.36
N THR A 75 -0.03 13.38 -10.85
CA THR A 75 1.09 14.34 -10.87
C THR A 75 1.98 14.20 -12.11
N GLY A 76 1.69 13.25 -13.00
CA GLY A 76 2.54 12.94 -14.16
C GLY A 76 3.92 12.39 -13.80
N ARG A 77 4.16 12.02 -12.53
CA ARG A 77 5.45 11.52 -12.02
C ARG A 77 5.59 10.00 -12.14
N VAL A 78 5.03 9.42 -13.20
CA VAL A 78 5.20 8.00 -13.49
C VAL A 78 6.64 7.78 -13.98
N THR A 79 7.47 7.14 -13.15
CA THR A 79 8.88 6.89 -13.47
C THR A 79 9.19 5.40 -13.40
N LEU A 80 10.17 4.97 -14.20
CA LEU A 80 10.63 3.57 -14.23
C LEU A 80 11.17 3.13 -12.86
N ARG A 81 11.87 4.05 -12.16
CA ARG A 81 12.39 3.83 -10.80
C ARG A 81 11.26 3.67 -9.78
N GLY A 82 10.21 4.49 -9.88
CA GLY A 82 9.03 4.38 -9.03
C GLY A 82 8.32 3.03 -9.22
N GLY A 83 8.12 2.60 -10.47
CA GLY A 83 7.52 1.30 -10.76
C GLY A 83 8.36 0.11 -10.26
N LEU A 84 9.69 0.25 -10.25
CA LEU A 84 10.58 -0.75 -9.65
C LEU A 84 10.45 -0.78 -8.12
N LEU A 85 10.41 0.39 -7.46
CA LEU A 85 10.23 0.50 -6.00
C LEU A 85 8.87 -0.05 -5.55
N ASP A 86 7.81 0.23 -6.30
CA ASP A 86 6.46 -0.31 -6.14
C ASP A 86 6.49 -1.85 -6.19
N SER A 87 7.05 -2.40 -7.27
CA SER A 87 7.17 -3.86 -7.45
C SER A 87 8.02 -4.55 -6.38
N MET A 88 9.06 -3.88 -5.87
CA MET A 88 9.89 -4.41 -4.78
C MET A 88 9.15 -4.34 -3.44
N SER A 89 8.46 -3.23 -3.16
CA SER A 89 7.69 -3.04 -1.93
C SER A 89 6.53 -4.03 -1.83
N ASP A 90 5.89 -4.34 -2.95
CA ASP A 90 4.91 -5.43 -3.06
C ASP A 90 5.50 -6.76 -2.61
N ARG A 91 6.69 -7.11 -3.13
CA ARG A 91 7.39 -8.36 -2.77
C ARG A 91 7.77 -8.40 -1.29
N TYR A 92 8.27 -7.31 -0.75
CA TYR A 92 8.59 -7.22 0.68
C TYR A 92 7.35 -7.34 1.55
N SER A 93 6.22 -6.74 1.13
CA SER A 93 4.96 -6.84 1.84
C SER A 93 4.39 -8.26 1.83
N ASP A 94 4.46 -8.95 0.69
CA ASP A 94 4.08 -10.37 0.59
C ASP A 94 4.92 -11.24 1.54
N VAL A 95 6.24 -11.05 1.55
CA VAL A 95 7.14 -11.78 2.47
C VAL A 95 6.83 -11.44 3.92
N ALA A 96 6.62 -10.18 4.25
CA ALA A 96 6.29 -9.75 5.61
C ALA A 96 4.98 -10.39 6.10
N VAL A 97 3.94 -10.41 5.27
CA VAL A 97 2.67 -11.06 5.58
C VAL A 97 2.86 -12.57 5.81
N LEU A 98 3.58 -13.25 4.92
CA LEU A 98 3.84 -14.69 5.05
C LEU A 98 4.63 -15.01 6.32
N LEU A 99 5.62 -14.19 6.67
CA LEU A 99 6.36 -14.34 7.93
C LEU A 99 5.46 -14.13 9.15
N GLY A 100 4.60 -13.10 9.12
CA GLY A 100 3.62 -12.85 10.18
C GLY A 100 2.74 -14.08 10.44
N PHE A 101 2.24 -14.72 9.37
CA PHE A 101 1.47 -15.97 9.49
C PHE A 101 2.31 -17.17 9.93
N ALA A 102 3.57 -17.27 9.51
CA ALA A 102 4.45 -18.38 9.88
C ALA A 102 4.82 -18.37 11.38
N PHE A 103 4.96 -17.18 11.98
CA PHE A 103 5.24 -17.02 13.41
C PHE A 103 3.97 -16.91 14.27
N TRP A 104 2.81 -16.76 13.66
CA TRP A 104 1.53 -16.72 14.35
C TRP A 104 1.23 -18.11 14.95
N LYS A 105 1.04 -18.15 16.28
CA LYS A 105 0.69 -19.34 17.06
C LYS A 105 -0.73 -19.24 17.61
#